data_AF-A0A9Q4L4V7-F1
#
_entry.id   AF-A0A9Q4L4V7-F1
#
_cell.length_a   1.000
_cell.length_b   1.000
_cell.length_c   1.000
_cell.angle_alpha   90.00
_cell.angle_beta   90.00
_cell.angle_gamma   90.00
#
_symmetry.space_group_name_H-M   'P 1'
#
loop_
_entity.id
_entity.type
_entity.pdbx_description
1 polymer ?
#
loop_
_entity_poly.entity_id
_entity_poly.type
_entity_poly.pdbx_seq_one_letter_code
_entity_poly.pdbx_strand_id
1 'polypeptide(L)'
;MTDLQLYTLVVPQDSQSGLLSQLQQQLATSGILEQDGGIVEQLSGQPGDQTVSGVYRARYAGKMADELEELGRASGFDELPLAGVGEKTSKDGYYALESADVDQIQPQTTLVQRYDLQLRKKGTQDDYWRAVKPNRRQLDHPFGNDTAPVEVGVPAAASKVQWFNAEDQSRESASAIETRSAELGDVDIYDLEGGESAVGVEDPTLIYEVPYTDEELTDCRIYDTLGEASKLDADGDLQWQKLFSTQHDFDDEIVLDNGRIRLRLDEPAGTLEAETWDSSTDSWTTVGLEADQPSSVELFDVDLMDVAMVCDRAQLTFDVDGSLFALNAIVNRGHDAVQFTIPAGESGPIPTDLESWLEPIASTSVVDANAAKTLVARNEVRR
;
A
#
# COMPACT_ATOMS: atom_id res chain seq x y z
N MET A 1 27.90 -3.04 1.59
CA MET A 1 26.92 -1.94 1.57
C MET A 1 25.58 -2.62 1.48
N THR A 2 24.67 -2.26 2.36
CA THR A 2 23.43 -3.01 2.54
C THR A 2 22.35 -2.46 1.63
N ASP A 3 21.51 -3.34 1.09
CA ASP A 3 20.40 -2.94 0.24
C ASP A 3 19.47 -1.99 0.99
N LEU A 4 18.85 -1.08 0.24
CA LEU A 4 17.84 -0.18 0.79
C LEU A 4 16.47 -0.77 0.52
N GLN A 5 15.53 -0.49 1.41
CA GLN A 5 14.13 -0.79 1.25
C GLN A 5 13.37 0.53 1.20
N LEU A 6 12.73 0.80 0.06
CA LEU A 6 11.80 1.90 -0.14
C LEU A 6 10.40 1.33 -0.03
N TYR A 7 9.73 1.55 1.10
CA TYR A 7 8.45 0.92 1.41
C TYR A 7 8.50 -0.60 1.25
N THR A 8 7.75 -1.18 0.31
CA THR A 8 7.75 -2.62 0.04
C THR A 8 8.76 -3.05 -1.02
N LEU A 9 9.47 -2.11 -1.66
CA LEU A 9 10.39 -2.38 -2.76
C LEU A 9 11.84 -2.39 -2.27
N VAL A 10 12.59 -3.41 -2.68
CA VAL A 10 14.03 -3.50 -2.43
C VAL A 10 14.77 -2.75 -3.53
N VAL A 11 15.66 -1.83 -3.14
CA VAL A 11 16.49 -1.00 -4.01
C VAL A 11 17.97 -1.41 -3.82
N PRO A 12 18.52 -2.25 -4.71
CA PRO A 12 19.86 -2.81 -4.56
C PRO A 12 20.97 -1.74 -4.59
N GLN A 13 21.83 -1.72 -3.57
CA GLN A 13 22.92 -0.73 -3.51
C GLN A 13 24.11 -1.04 -4.42
N ASP A 14 24.31 -2.29 -4.82
CA ASP A 14 25.46 -2.76 -5.65
C ASP A 14 25.53 -2.13 -7.06
N SER A 15 24.58 -1.27 -7.36
CA SER A 15 24.46 -0.52 -8.59
C SER A 15 25.16 0.86 -8.56
N GLN A 16 25.53 1.37 -7.37
CA GLN A 16 26.13 2.71 -7.20
C GLN A 16 27.62 2.79 -7.58
N SER A 17 28.30 1.66 -7.78
CA SER A 17 29.73 1.64 -8.11
C SER A 17 30.05 2.20 -9.51
N GLY A 18 29.05 2.34 -10.39
CA GLY A 18 29.21 2.92 -11.72
C GLY A 18 29.46 4.43 -11.70
N LEU A 19 28.83 5.15 -10.76
CA LEU A 19 28.84 6.62 -10.74
C LEU A 19 30.19 7.19 -10.26
N LEU A 20 30.83 6.54 -9.28
CA LEU A 20 32.20 6.87 -8.87
C LEU A 20 33.23 6.55 -9.96
N SER A 21 33.02 5.45 -10.69
CA SER A 21 33.90 5.03 -11.79
C SER A 21 33.76 5.96 -13.00
N GLN A 22 32.53 6.38 -13.33
CA GLN A 22 32.24 7.35 -14.39
C GLN A 22 32.66 8.77 -14.00
N LEU A 23 32.49 9.21 -12.75
CA LEU A 23 33.02 10.48 -12.26
C LEU A 23 34.55 10.49 -12.29
N GLN A 24 35.22 9.39 -11.92
CA GLN A 24 36.68 9.28 -12.05
C GLN A 24 37.13 9.22 -13.50
N GLN A 25 36.40 8.54 -14.40
CA GLN A 25 36.67 8.55 -15.84
C GLN A 25 36.41 9.91 -16.48
N GLN A 26 35.35 10.61 -16.10
CA GLN A 26 35.04 11.96 -16.62
C GLN A 26 35.99 13.01 -16.05
N LEU A 27 36.42 12.94 -14.78
CA LEU A 27 37.49 13.79 -14.27
C LEU A 27 38.84 13.48 -14.96
N ALA A 28 39.14 12.21 -15.23
CA ALA A 28 40.34 11.83 -15.96
C ALA A 28 40.30 12.28 -17.44
N THR A 29 39.11 12.36 -18.04
CA THR A 29 38.92 12.81 -19.43
C THR A 29 38.89 14.34 -19.52
N SER A 30 38.26 15.03 -18.57
CA SER A 30 38.23 16.51 -18.48
C SER A 30 39.57 17.10 -18.04
N GLY A 31 40.42 16.35 -17.33
CA GLY A 31 41.79 16.75 -17.00
C GLY A 31 42.77 16.76 -18.20
N ILE A 32 42.36 16.27 -19.37
CA ILE A 32 43.19 16.18 -20.59
C ILE A 32 42.82 17.26 -21.63
N LEU A 33 41.70 17.97 -21.45
CA LEU A 33 41.23 19.00 -22.38
C LEU A 33 41.23 20.38 -21.73
N GLU A 34 42.43 20.93 -21.47
CA GLU A 34 42.60 22.37 -21.33
C GLU A 34 42.40 23.06 -22.69
N GLN A 35 41.17 23.47 -23.01
CA GLN A 35 40.84 24.80 -23.55
C GLN A 35 39.34 24.90 -23.89
N ASP A 36 38.68 25.92 -23.32
CA ASP A 36 37.28 26.34 -23.50
C ASP A 36 36.20 25.42 -22.93
N GLY A 37 36.14 25.37 -21.59
CA GLY A 37 35.04 24.77 -20.84
C GLY A 37 33.89 25.75 -20.63
N GLY A 38 32.76 25.49 -21.28
CA GLY A 38 31.47 26.10 -20.96
C GLY A 38 31.12 25.86 -19.50
N ILE A 39 30.60 26.90 -18.86
CA ILE A 39 30.07 26.85 -17.50
C ILE A 39 28.88 25.88 -17.54
N VAL A 40 29.08 24.66 -17.03
CA VAL A 40 27.96 23.77 -16.69
C VAL A 40 27.33 24.39 -15.45
N GLU A 41 26.18 25.05 -15.62
CA GLU A 41 25.31 25.38 -14.50
C GLU A 41 24.95 24.06 -13.80
N GLN A 42 25.46 23.91 -12.59
CA GLN A 42 24.96 22.93 -11.64
C GLN A 42 23.49 23.28 -11.41
N LEU A 43 22.58 22.50 -11.99
CA LEU A 43 21.17 22.51 -11.61
C LEU A 43 21.13 22.17 -10.12
N SER A 44 20.90 23.21 -9.32
CA SER A 44 20.85 23.16 -7.88
C SER A 44 19.68 22.30 -7.45
N GLY A 45 19.94 21.05 -7.04
CA GLY A 45 19.03 20.31 -6.18
C GLY A 45 18.83 21.06 -4.86
N GLN A 46 17.64 20.99 -4.29
CA GLN A 46 17.38 21.59 -2.98
C GLN A 46 18.16 20.82 -1.90
N PRO A 47 18.55 21.46 -0.79
CA PRO A 47 19.21 20.76 0.31
C PRO A 47 18.28 19.66 0.87
N GLY A 48 18.60 18.40 0.58
CA GLY A 48 17.81 17.24 1.04
C GLY A 48 17.35 16.29 -0.07
N ASP A 49 17.48 16.68 -1.33
CA ASP A 49 17.18 15.81 -2.47
C ASP A 49 18.26 14.72 -2.60
N GLN A 50 17.81 13.48 -2.74
CA GLN A 50 18.67 12.31 -2.94
C GLN A 50 18.33 11.65 -4.26
N THR A 51 19.35 11.48 -5.10
CA THR A 51 19.26 10.65 -6.28
C THR A 51 19.76 9.25 -5.94
N VAL A 52 18.93 8.23 -6.18
CA VAL A 52 19.31 6.83 -6.01
C VAL A 52 19.22 6.14 -7.36
N SER A 53 20.39 5.90 -7.95
CA SER A 53 20.51 5.18 -9.23
C SER A 53 20.89 3.74 -9.00
N GLY A 54 20.34 2.84 -9.82
CA GLY A 54 20.80 1.48 -9.82
C GLY A 54 20.33 0.57 -10.96
N VAL A 55 20.53 -0.73 -10.78
CA VAL A 55 20.24 -1.76 -11.78
C VAL A 55 19.66 -3.00 -11.10
N TYR A 56 18.45 -3.38 -11.50
CA TYR A 56 17.89 -4.69 -11.18
C TYR A 56 18.53 -5.75 -12.07
N ARG A 57 19.00 -6.85 -11.46
CA ARG A 57 19.61 -8.01 -12.16
C ARG A 57 19.06 -9.31 -11.60
N ALA A 58 17.81 -9.59 -11.92
CA ALA A 58 17.06 -10.73 -11.39
C ALA A 58 16.09 -11.27 -12.44
N ARG A 59 15.55 -12.46 -12.17
CA ARG A 59 14.51 -13.09 -13.01
C ARG A 59 13.31 -12.16 -13.24
N TYR A 60 12.87 -11.48 -12.18
CA TYR A 60 11.75 -10.54 -12.19
C TYR A 60 12.18 -9.07 -12.29
N ALA A 61 13.36 -8.78 -12.86
CA ALA A 61 13.87 -7.40 -12.94
C ALA A 61 12.95 -6.45 -13.71
N GLY A 62 12.25 -6.92 -14.75
CA GLY A 62 11.21 -6.16 -15.45
C GLY A 62 10.07 -5.76 -14.52
N LYS A 63 9.43 -6.76 -13.89
CA LYS A 63 8.38 -6.55 -12.89
C LYS A 63 8.79 -5.59 -11.77
N MET A 64 9.95 -5.79 -11.16
CA MET A 64 10.44 -4.90 -10.09
C MET A 64 10.68 -3.46 -10.56
N ALA A 65 11.02 -3.28 -11.82
CA ALA A 65 11.16 -1.97 -12.43
C ALA A 65 9.79 -1.32 -12.68
N ASP A 66 8.83 -2.08 -13.21
CA ASP A 66 7.46 -1.60 -13.44
C ASP A 66 6.79 -1.21 -12.13
N GLU A 67 6.92 -2.03 -11.07
CA GLU A 67 6.48 -1.71 -9.69
C GLU A 67 7.08 -0.38 -9.18
N LEU A 68 8.36 -0.14 -9.46
CA LEU A 68 9.06 1.06 -9.02
C LEU A 68 8.61 2.30 -9.79
N GLU A 69 8.43 2.15 -11.10
CA GLU A 69 7.94 3.23 -11.98
C GLU A 69 6.50 3.61 -11.60
N GLU A 70 5.67 2.63 -11.30
CA GLU A 70 4.29 2.80 -10.85
C GLU A 70 4.22 3.51 -9.49
N LEU A 71 5.04 3.09 -8.52
CA LEU A 71 5.16 3.77 -7.23
C LEU A 71 5.56 5.24 -7.41
N GLY A 72 6.41 5.56 -8.40
CA GLY A 72 6.81 6.93 -8.73
C GLY A 72 5.72 7.82 -9.31
N ARG A 73 4.66 7.24 -9.84
CA ARG A 73 3.50 7.95 -10.40
C ARG A 73 2.29 7.94 -9.47
N ALA A 74 2.31 7.07 -8.47
CA ALA A 74 1.20 6.87 -7.56
C ALA A 74 0.96 8.09 -6.67
N SER A 75 -0.30 8.53 -6.57
CA SER A 75 -0.70 9.64 -5.70
C SER A 75 -1.11 9.21 -4.28
N GLY A 76 -1.27 7.90 -4.03
CA GLY A 76 -1.63 7.36 -2.71
C GLY A 76 -0.45 7.22 -1.73
N PHE A 77 0.78 7.53 -2.19
CA PHE A 77 2.04 7.18 -1.51
C PHE A 77 2.95 8.41 -1.31
N ASP A 78 2.47 9.40 -0.56
CA ASP A 78 3.18 10.69 -0.39
C ASP A 78 4.46 10.60 0.47
N GLU A 79 4.43 9.84 1.57
CA GLU A 79 5.54 9.74 2.52
C GLU A 79 5.91 8.30 2.86
N LEU A 80 6.92 7.82 2.13
CA LEU A 80 7.41 6.46 2.20
C LEU A 80 8.60 6.32 3.16
N PRO A 81 8.68 5.22 3.94
CA PRO A 81 9.89 4.90 4.66
C PRO A 81 10.99 4.46 3.69
N LEU A 82 12.21 4.95 3.89
CA LEU A 82 13.42 4.40 3.31
C LEU A 82 14.33 3.96 4.45
N ALA A 83 14.79 2.72 4.43
CA ALA A 83 15.71 2.18 5.44
C ALA A 83 16.68 1.16 4.85
N GLY A 84 17.82 0.94 5.51
CA GLY A 84 18.70 -0.18 5.18
C GLY A 84 18.15 -1.52 5.66
N VAL A 85 18.29 -2.56 4.83
CA VAL A 85 17.82 -3.92 5.13
C VAL A 85 18.75 -4.61 6.14
N GLY A 86 18.36 -4.66 7.41
CA GLY A 86 19.12 -5.36 8.45
C GLY A 86 20.24 -4.54 9.10
N GLU A 87 20.48 -3.30 8.65
CA GLU A 87 21.32 -2.33 9.39
C GLU A 87 20.79 -0.90 9.22
N LYS A 88 20.97 -0.08 10.26
CA LYS A 88 20.64 1.34 10.18
C LYS A 88 21.62 2.07 9.28
N THR A 89 21.10 2.92 8.39
CA THR A 89 21.93 3.74 7.50
C THR A 89 21.71 5.22 7.77
N SER A 90 22.66 6.06 7.33
CA SER A 90 22.46 7.52 7.38
C SER A 90 21.35 8.01 6.44
N LYS A 91 20.86 7.13 5.55
CA LYS A 91 19.78 7.42 4.62
C LYS A 91 18.40 7.10 5.22
N ASP A 92 18.33 6.48 6.39
CA ASP A 92 17.05 6.14 7.01
C ASP A 92 16.20 7.40 7.25
N GLY A 93 14.91 7.34 6.90
CA GLY A 93 14.02 8.49 6.96
C GLY A 93 12.71 8.31 6.20
N TYR A 94 11.88 9.34 6.25
CA TYR A 94 10.71 9.47 5.39
C TYR A 94 11.05 10.32 4.16
N TYR A 95 10.63 9.84 2.99
CA TYR A 95 10.89 10.47 1.70
C TYR A 95 9.61 10.59 0.89
N ALA A 96 9.50 11.67 0.13
CA ALA A 96 8.56 11.75 -0.97
C ALA A 96 9.29 11.37 -2.26
N LEU A 97 8.66 10.54 -3.07
CA LEU A 97 9.15 10.15 -4.39
C LEU A 97 8.76 11.25 -5.39
N GLU A 98 9.73 11.85 -6.06
CA GLU A 98 9.51 12.92 -7.03
C GLU A 98 9.51 12.41 -8.47
N SER A 99 10.39 11.45 -8.76
CA SER A 99 10.38 10.70 -10.01
C SER A 99 10.99 9.32 -9.83
N ALA A 100 10.49 8.37 -10.62
CA ALA A 100 11.11 7.07 -10.85
C ALA A 100 11.21 6.87 -12.36
N ASP A 101 12.43 6.87 -12.87
CA ASP A 101 12.72 6.64 -14.27
C ASP A 101 13.36 5.26 -14.41
N VAL A 102 12.83 4.44 -15.32
CA VAL A 102 13.36 3.10 -15.59
C VAL A 102 13.72 2.97 -17.07
N ASP A 103 14.94 2.52 -17.33
CA ASP A 103 15.45 2.26 -18.66
C ASP A 103 15.84 0.78 -18.84
N GLN A 104 15.39 0.21 -19.95
CA GLN A 104 15.94 -1.05 -20.45
C GLN A 104 17.37 -0.84 -20.94
N ILE A 105 18.34 -1.53 -20.32
CA ILE A 105 19.74 -1.47 -20.76
C ILE A 105 19.92 -2.16 -22.12
N GLN A 106 19.10 -3.16 -22.40
CA GLN A 106 19.10 -3.90 -23.66
C GLN A 106 17.65 -4.13 -24.13
N PRO A 107 17.28 -3.72 -25.36
CA PRO A 107 15.91 -3.89 -25.87
C PRO A 107 15.44 -5.35 -26.02
N GLN A 108 16.34 -6.31 -25.86
CA GLN A 108 16.09 -7.74 -26.11
C GLN A 108 15.93 -8.54 -24.80
N THR A 109 16.04 -7.91 -23.63
CA THR A 109 15.94 -8.60 -22.34
C THR A 109 15.38 -7.70 -21.25
N THR A 110 14.45 -8.23 -20.47
CA THR A 110 13.89 -7.58 -19.28
C THR A 110 14.63 -7.95 -17.99
N LEU A 111 15.61 -8.87 -18.06
CA LEU A 111 16.39 -9.36 -16.92
C LEU A 111 17.35 -8.32 -16.32
N VAL A 112 17.55 -7.20 -17.01
CA VAL A 112 18.42 -6.12 -16.56
C VAL A 112 17.78 -4.78 -16.84
N GLN A 113 17.33 -4.10 -15.78
CA GLN A 113 16.68 -2.79 -15.85
C GLN A 113 17.50 -1.79 -15.06
N ARG A 114 17.80 -0.62 -15.63
CA ARG A 114 18.39 0.50 -14.90
C ARG A 114 17.26 1.36 -14.36
N TYR A 115 17.42 1.88 -13.15
CA TYR A 115 16.50 2.85 -12.58
C TYR A 115 17.25 4.07 -12.03
N ASP A 116 16.57 5.20 -12.05
CA ASP A 116 17.00 6.47 -11.45
C ASP A 116 15.83 7.04 -10.63
N LEU A 117 16.03 7.15 -9.32
CA LEU A 117 15.02 7.67 -8.38
C LEU A 117 15.42 9.06 -7.89
N GLN A 118 14.46 9.98 -7.89
CA GLN A 118 14.58 11.27 -7.23
C GLN A 118 13.70 11.27 -5.97
N LEU A 119 14.36 11.37 -4.82
CA LEU A 119 13.72 11.31 -3.51
C LEU A 119 13.95 12.64 -2.79
N ARG A 120 12.88 13.24 -2.27
CA ARG A 120 12.98 14.41 -1.39
C ARG A 120 12.80 14.00 0.05
N LYS A 121 13.84 14.20 0.88
CA LYS A 121 13.78 13.87 2.30
C LYS A 121 12.75 14.76 3.01
N LYS A 122 11.73 14.14 3.60
CA LYS A 122 10.75 14.84 4.45
C LYS A 122 11.28 15.02 5.87
N GLY A 123 11.87 13.97 6.43
CA GLY A 123 12.45 14.01 7.77
C GLY A 123 12.77 12.62 8.29
N THR A 124 12.91 12.52 9.61
CA THR A 124 13.13 11.26 10.32
C THR A 124 12.03 11.01 11.34
N GLN A 125 12.07 9.87 12.03
CA GLN A 125 11.23 9.62 13.19
C GLN A 125 11.41 10.70 14.27
N ASP A 126 12.56 11.38 14.37
CA ASP A 126 12.74 12.46 15.36
C ASP A 126 12.03 13.77 14.97
N ASP A 127 11.71 13.92 13.68
CA ASP A 127 11.04 15.09 13.11
C ASP A 127 9.53 14.89 12.97
N TYR A 128 9.08 13.65 12.72
CA TYR A 128 7.69 13.30 12.47
C TYR A 128 7.22 12.07 13.24
N TRP A 129 5.93 12.08 13.60
CA TRP A 129 5.16 10.90 13.98
C TRP A 129 4.50 10.30 12.74
N ARG A 130 4.38 8.97 12.69
CA ARG A 130 3.45 8.34 11.74
C ARG A 130 2.04 8.54 12.27
N ALA A 131 1.09 8.80 11.38
CA ALA A 131 -0.27 9.14 11.75
C ALA A 131 -1.28 8.37 10.89
N VAL A 132 -2.40 8.00 11.50
CA VAL A 132 -3.59 7.52 10.80
C VAL A 132 -4.71 8.51 11.08
N LYS A 133 -5.20 9.14 10.01
CA LYS A 133 -6.23 10.16 10.06
C LYS A 133 -7.54 9.57 9.55
N PRO A 134 -8.52 9.31 10.43
CA PRO A 134 -9.85 8.86 10.02
C PRO A 134 -10.64 10.00 9.35
N ASN A 135 -11.64 9.62 8.55
CA ASN A 135 -12.61 10.53 7.96
C ASN A 135 -13.91 9.75 7.73
N ARG A 136 -14.66 9.51 8.81
CA ARG A 136 -15.76 8.53 8.82
C ARG A 136 -16.79 8.81 7.74
N ARG A 137 -17.30 7.73 7.14
CA ARG A 137 -18.44 7.79 6.23
C ARG A 137 -19.40 6.65 6.50
N GLN A 138 -20.67 6.94 6.28
CA GLN A 138 -21.72 5.93 6.32
C GLN A 138 -21.77 5.18 4.98
N LEU A 139 -21.89 3.86 5.06
CA LEU A 139 -22.06 2.97 3.91
C LEU A 139 -23.54 2.62 3.73
N ASP A 140 -23.90 2.24 2.51
CA ASP A 140 -25.25 1.78 2.15
C ASP A 140 -25.19 0.34 1.64
N HIS A 141 -25.56 -0.62 2.49
CA HIS A 141 -25.62 -2.03 2.17
C HIS A 141 -26.56 -2.80 3.13
N PRO A 142 -27.06 -3.98 2.74
CA PRO A 142 -27.99 -4.78 3.53
C PRO A 142 -27.31 -5.81 4.47
N PHE A 143 -25.99 -6.04 4.35
CA PHE A 143 -25.25 -7.08 5.09
C PHE A 143 -25.25 -6.94 6.63
N GLY A 144 -25.69 -5.81 7.16
CA GLY A 144 -25.75 -5.56 8.59
C GLY A 144 -26.20 -4.14 8.91
N ASN A 145 -26.11 -3.77 10.19
CA ASN A 145 -26.47 -2.44 10.68
C ASN A 145 -25.58 -1.96 11.83
N ASP A 146 -24.38 -2.55 11.98
CA ASP A 146 -23.47 -2.21 13.07
C ASP A 146 -22.86 -0.83 12.83
N THR A 147 -22.97 0.06 13.83
CA THR A 147 -22.40 1.42 13.75
C THR A 147 -21.19 1.62 14.66
N ALA A 148 -20.90 0.64 15.53
CA ALA A 148 -19.85 0.72 16.54
C ALA A 148 -19.37 -0.70 16.93
N PRO A 149 -18.09 -0.87 17.33
CA PRO A 149 -17.03 0.16 17.31
C PRO A 149 -16.64 0.53 15.88
N VAL A 150 -16.15 1.75 15.67
CA VAL A 150 -15.53 2.16 14.41
C VAL A 150 -14.03 1.96 14.53
N GLU A 151 -13.52 0.97 13.82
CA GLU A 151 -12.18 0.43 14.04
C GLU A 151 -11.13 1.02 13.09
N VAL A 152 -9.91 1.19 13.60
CA VAL A 152 -8.71 1.51 12.81
C VAL A 152 -7.57 0.61 13.28
N GLY A 153 -6.96 -0.12 12.35
CA GLY A 153 -5.77 -0.93 12.62
C GLY A 153 -4.48 -0.11 12.58
N VAL A 154 -3.49 -0.45 13.40
CA VAL A 154 -2.10 0.06 13.40
C VAL A 154 -1.15 -1.14 13.58
N PRO A 155 0.06 -1.17 12.97
CA PRO A 155 0.99 -2.27 13.21
C PRO A 155 1.26 -2.45 14.70
N ALA A 156 1.17 -3.67 15.23
CA ALA A 156 1.42 -3.94 16.66
C ALA A 156 2.89 -3.71 17.07
N ALA A 157 3.79 -3.66 16.08
CA ALA A 157 5.18 -3.22 16.27
C ALA A 157 5.29 -1.71 16.61
N ALA A 158 4.20 -0.95 16.46
CA ALA A 158 4.17 0.46 16.81
C ALA A 158 4.33 0.69 18.32
N SER A 159 4.88 1.85 18.66
CA SER A 159 5.15 2.29 20.02
C SER A 159 4.67 3.72 20.21
N LYS A 160 4.46 4.11 21.47
CA LYS A 160 4.01 5.45 21.86
C LYS A 160 2.75 5.88 21.10
N VAL A 161 1.78 4.97 20.97
CA VAL A 161 0.53 5.23 20.26
C VAL A 161 -0.34 6.20 21.09
N GLN A 162 -0.81 7.28 20.47
CA GLN A 162 -1.56 8.35 21.11
C GLN A 162 -2.69 8.85 20.24
N TRP A 163 -3.84 9.15 20.86
CA TRP A 163 -4.87 9.98 20.25
C TRP A 163 -4.40 11.42 20.22
N PHE A 164 -4.65 12.11 19.11
CA PHE A 164 -4.22 13.48 18.89
C PHE A 164 -5.35 14.29 18.27
N ASN A 165 -5.64 15.44 18.88
CA ASN A 165 -6.52 16.46 18.33
C ASN A 165 -5.66 17.55 17.67
N ALA A 166 -5.78 17.71 16.36
CA ALA A 166 -5.04 18.72 15.63
C ALA A 166 -5.51 20.17 15.92
N GLU A 167 -6.74 20.36 16.41
CA GLU A 167 -7.32 21.68 16.64
C GLU A 167 -6.75 22.37 17.89
N ASP A 168 -6.63 21.63 18.98
CA ASP A 168 -6.16 22.16 20.28
C ASP A 168 -4.84 21.54 20.76
N GLN A 169 -4.27 20.63 19.96
CA GLN A 169 -3.02 19.89 20.24
C GLN A 169 -3.10 19.04 21.51
N SER A 170 -4.30 18.72 22.00
CA SER A 170 -4.51 17.75 23.06
C SER A 170 -4.16 16.34 22.58
N ARG A 171 -3.67 15.52 23.51
CA ARG A 171 -3.31 14.14 23.24
C ARG A 171 -3.48 13.29 24.47
N GLU A 172 -3.84 12.04 24.25
CA GLU A 172 -3.98 11.03 25.28
C GLU A 172 -3.37 9.71 24.80
N SER A 173 -2.94 8.87 25.75
CA SER A 173 -2.43 7.54 25.39
C SER A 173 -3.55 6.71 24.78
N ALA A 174 -3.31 6.09 23.61
CA ALA A 174 -4.26 5.16 23.02
C ALA A 174 -3.99 3.75 23.56
N SER A 175 -5.04 2.95 23.71
CA SER A 175 -4.96 1.53 24.06
C SER A 175 -5.71 0.74 22.99
N ALA A 176 -5.09 -0.30 22.47
CA ALA A 176 -5.73 -1.20 21.53
C ALA A 176 -6.86 -1.97 22.24
N ILE A 177 -7.98 -2.18 21.54
CA ILE A 177 -9.08 -3.03 22.03
C ILE A 177 -8.77 -4.51 21.86
N GLU A 178 -8.01 -4.85 20.81
CA GLU A 178 -7.47 -6.18 20.56
C GLU A 178 -6.29 -6.14 19.58
N THR A 179 -5.60 -7.27 19.44
CA THR A 179 -4.54 -7.49 18.45
C THR A 179 -4.96 -8.63 17.54
N ARG A 180 -4.89 -8.41 16.22
CA ARG A 180 -5.28 -9.34 15.17
C ARG A 180 -4.06 -9.75 14.34
N SER A 181 -3.75 -11.04 14.29
CA SER A 181 -2.62 -11.56 13.49
C SER A 181 -2.92 -11.58 11.99
N ALA A 182 -1.98 -11.15 11.17
CA ALA A 182 -2.04 -11.17 9.71
C ALA A 182 -0.82 -11.91 9.12
N GLU A 183 -0.83 -12.19 7.81
CA GLU A 183 0.20 -12.96 7.09
C GLU A 183 1.65 -12.52 7.41
N LEU A 184 1.90 -11.21 7.49
CA LEU A 184 3.24 -10.65 7.61
C LEU A 184 3.50 -9.92 8.93
N GLY A 185 2.50 -9.82 9.80
CA GLY A 185 2.62 -9.12 11.08
C GLY A 185 1.30 -8.97 11.83
N ASP A 186 1.37 -8.61 13.12
CA ASP A 186 0.20 -8.37 13.95
C ASP A 186 -0.30 -6.91 13.83
N VAL A 187 -1.61 -6.72 13.88
CA VAL A 187 -2.29 -5.42 13.83
C VAL A 187 -3.02 -5.15 15.13
N ASP A 188 -2.68 -4.07 15.81
CA ASP A 188 -3.44 -3.56 16.95
C ASP A 188 -4.64 -2.74 16.46
N ILE A 189 -5.83 -3.07 16.96
CA ILE A 189 -7.08 -2.43 16.58
C ILE A 189 -7.46 -1.39 17.63
N TYR A 190 -7.82 -0.19 17.17
CA TYR A 190 -8.23 0.93 18.00
C TYR A 190 -9.66 1.34 17.67
N ASP A 191 -10.44 1.62 18.70
CA ASP A 191 -11.79 2.15 18.58
C ASP A 191 -11.76 3.69 18.56
N LEU A 192 -12.29 4.27 17.47
CA LEU A 192 -12.32 5.71 17.30
C LEU A 192 -13.22 6.40 18.34
N GLU A 193 -14.33 5.79 18.78
CA GLU A 193 -15.22 6.39 19.80
C GLU A 193 -14.51 6.54 21.16
N GLY A 194 -13.67 5.56 21.50
CA GLY A 194 -12.75 5.65 22.63
C GLY A 194 -11.76 6.81 22.50
N GLY A 195 -11.29 7.08 21.29
CA GLY A 195 -10.45 8.25 20.98
C GLY A 195 -11.19 9.58 21.13
N GLU A 196 -12.41 9.69 20.60
CA GLU A 196 -13.24 10.90 20.72
C GLU A 196 -13.47 11.26 22.18
N SER A 197 -13.77 10.26 23.00
CA SER A 197 -13.95 10.42 24.44
C SER A 197 -12.67 10.89 25.15
N ALA A 198 -11.50 10.51 24.64
CA ALA A 198 -10.20 10.82 25.24
C ALA A 198 -9.74 12.25 24.94
N VAL A 199 -9.89 12.72 23.70
CA VAL A 199 -9.38 14.04 23.25
C VAL A 199 -10.47 15.05 22.91
N GLY A 200 -11.75 14.66 22.96
CA GLY A 200 -12.88 15.58 22.83
C GLY A 200 -13.14 16.13 21.44
N VAL A 201 -12.73 15.41 20.38
CA VAL A 201 -12.94 15.78 18.97
C VAL A 201 -13.46 14.59 18.19
N GLU A 202 -14.32 14.82 17.21
CA GLU A 202 -14.71 13.81 16.22
C GLU A 202 -13.50 13.44 15.36
N ASP A 203 -13.39 12.17 14.97
CA ASP A 203 -12.30 11.67 14.11
C ASP A 203 -10.87 12.06 14.58
N PRO A 204 -10.51 11.70 15.83
CA PRO A 204 -9.18 11.98 16.35
C PRO A 204 -8.11 11.26 15.53
N THR A 205 -6.97 11.91 15.33
CA THR A 205 -5.84 11.30 14.62
C THR A 205 -5.08 10.38 15.57
N LEU A 206 -4.73 9.18 15.11
CA LEU A 206 -3.89 8.25 15.87
C LEU A 206 -2.43 8.42 15.44
N ILE A 207 -1.57 8.89 16.35
CA ILE A 207 -0.14 9.09 16.09
C ILE A 207 0.70 8.01 16.78
N TYR A 208 1.79 7.58 16.16
CA TYR A 208 2.66 6.51 16.66
C TYR A 208 4.08 6.56 16.06
N GLU A 209 4.98 5.80 16.68
CA GLU A 209 6.32 5.49 16.16
C GLU A 209 6.37 4.02 15.78
N VAL A 210 6.83 3.69 14.58
CA VAL A 210 6.98 2.30 14.11
C VAL A 210 8.31 2.19 13.38
N PRO A 211 9.09 1.10 13.57
CA PRO A 211 10.33 0.91 12.82
C PRO A 211 10.09 0.96 11.31
N TYR A 212 11.00 1.57 10.56
CA TYR A 212 10.83 1.79 9.12
C TYR A 212 10.61 0.51 8.31
N THR A 213 11.20 -0.61 8.74
CA THR A 213 11.10 -1.94 8.11
C THR A 213 9.90 -2.76 8.59
N ASP A 214 9.14 -2.22 9.55
CA ASP A 214 7.95 -2.89 10.10
C ASP A 214 6.68 -2.16 9.63
N GLU A 215 6.82 -1.02 8.94
CA GLU A 215 5.69 -0.18 8.54
C GLU A 215 4.82 -0.82 7.49
N GLU A 216 5.45 -1.50 6.54
CA GLU A 216 4.80 -2.06 5.38
C GLU A 216 4.16 -3.42 5.68
N LEU A 217 4.60 -4.14 6.71
CA LEU A 217 4.24 -5.54 6.94
C LEU A 217 2.72 -5.75 7.01
N THR A 218 2.02 -4.86 7.68
CA THR A 218 0.57 -4.95 7.89
C THR A 218 -0.26 -4.04 6.98
N ASP A 219 0.37 -3.32 6.05
CA ASP A 219 -0.36 -2.44 5.14
C ASP A 219 -1.15 -3.24 4.10
N CYS A 220 -2.23 -2.65 3.59
CA CYS A 220 -3.00 -3.22 2.48
C CYS A 220 -2.18 -3.17 1.18
N ARG A 221 -2.43 -4.14 0.30
CA ARG A 221 -1.71 -4.32 -0.95
C ARG A 221 -2.66 -4.82 -2.03
N ILE A 222 -2.43 -4.32 -3.23
CA ILE A 222 -3.04 -4.85 -4.44
C ILE A 222 -1.96 -5.54 -5.26
N TYR A 223 -2.29 -6.70 -5.81
CA TYR A 223 -1.41 -7.44 -6.70
C TYR A 223 -2.06 -7.74 -8.04
N ASP A 224 -1.26 -7.72 -9.09
CA ASP A 224 -1.54 -8.36 -10.37
C ASP A 224 -0.86 -9.74 -10.37
N THR A 225 -1.65 -10.77 -10.63
CA THR A 225 -1.16 -12.16 -10.62
C THR A 225 -0.26 -12.48 -11.81
N LEU A 226 -0.35 -11.72 -12.92
CA LEU A 226 0.32 -12.01 -14.19
C LEU A 226 0.06 -13.45 -14.69
N GLY A 227 -1.13 -13.98 -14.37
CA GLY A 227 -1.55 -15.35 -14.69
C GLY A 227 -0.93 -16.44 -13.80
N GLU A 228 -0.18 -16.07 -12.76
CA GLU A 228 0.44 -17.03 -11.85
C GLU A 228 -0.48 -17.38 -10.68
N ALA A 229 -0.71 -18.68 -10.45
CA ALA A 229 -1.64 -19.15 -9.43
C ALA A 229 -1.19 -18.88 -7.98
N SER A 230 0.09 -18.58 -7.74
CA SER A 230 0.66 -18.45 -6.39
C SER A 230 1.52 -17.20 -6.25
N LYS A 231 1.49 -16.58 -5.07
CA LYS A 231 2.21 -15.33 -4.77
C LYS A 231 3.74 -15.45 -4.93
N LEU A 232 4.29 -16.59 -4.50
CA LEU A 232 5.72 -16.88 -4.55
C LEU A 232 6.00 -18.01 -5.54
N ASP A 233 7.11 -17.91 -6.26
CA ASP A 233 7.57 -19.00 -7.09
C ASP A 233 8.24 -20.13 -6.29
N ALA A 234 8.75 -21.15 -6.99
CA ALA A 234 9.40 -22.30 -6.37
C ALA A 234 10.71 -21.96 -5.61
N ASP A 235 11.33 -20.82 -5.91
CA ASP A 235 12.55 -20.33 -5.25
C ASP A 235 12.22 -19.38 -4.08
N GLY A 236 10.95 -19.07 -3.86
CA GLY A 236 10.46 -18.17 -2.82
C GLY A 236 10.46 -16.69 -3.23
N ASP A 237 10.69 -16.39 -4.51
CA ASP A 237 10.66 -15.03 -5.04
C ASP A 237 9.23 -14.59 -5.32
N LEU A 238 8.91 -13.33 -5.02
CA LEU A 238 7.59 -12.76 -5.30
C LEU A 238 7.38 -12.63 -6.82
N GLN A 239 6.48 -13.45 -7.36
CA GLN A 239 6.17 -13.46 -8.80
C GLN A 239 4.99 -12.56 -9.16
N TRP A 240 4.02 -12.39 -8.25
CA TRP A 240 2.95 -11.39 -8.43
C TRP A 240 3.52 -9.97 -8.42
N GLN A 241 2.95 -9.09 -9.25
CA GLN A 241 3.33 -7.69 -9.32
C GLN A 241 2.58 -6.89 -8.27
N LYS A 242 3.28 -6.06 -7.48
CA LYS A 242 2.62 -5.10 -6.59
C LYS A 242 2.08 -3.92 -7.40
N LEU A 243 0.83 -3.55 -7.15
CA LEU A 243 0.23 -2.36 -7.75
C LEU A 243 0.23 -1.20 -6.77
N PHE A 244 0.44 -0.01 -7.32
CA PHE A 244 0.43 1.27 -6.59
C PHE A 244 -0.46 2.32 -7.27
N SER A 245 -0.90 2.06 -8.50
CA SER A 245 -1.68 2.96 -9.34
C SER A 245 -3.05 2.35 -9.64
N THR A 246 -4.06 3.20 -9.65
CA THR A 246 -5.41 2.85 -10.12
C THR A 246 -5.52 2.75 -11.64
N GLN A 247 -4.49 3.18 -12.37
CA GLN A 247 -4.44 3.19 -13.84
C GLN A 247 -3.60 2.04 -14.41
N HIS A 248 -3.29 1.03 -13.59
CA HIS A 248 -2.63 -0.17 -14.07
C HIS A 248 -3.56 -0.93 -15.02
N ASP A 249 -3.02 -1.38 -16.14
CA ASP A 249 -3.75 -2.17 -17.14
C ASP A 249 -3.41 -3.63 -16.86
N PHE A 250 -4.42 -4.43 -16.51
CA PHE A 250 -4.27 -5.84 -16.17
C PHE A 250 -5.14 -6.70 -17.08
N ASP A 251 -4.58 -7.83 -17.50
CA ASP A 251 -5.25 -8.83 -18.35
C ASP A 251 -5.67 -10.08 -17.55
N ASP A 252 -5.18 -10.21 -16.31
CA ASP A 252 -5.32 -11.38 -15.44
C ASP A 252 -5.94 -11.00 -14.09
N GLU A 253 -6.11 -12.00 -13.21
CA GLU A 253 -6.70 -11.83 -11.88
C GLU A 253 -5.95 -10.78 -11.04
N ILE A 254 -6.72 -9.92 -10.36
CA ILE A 254 -6.25 -8.93 -9.39
C ILE A 254 -6.57 -9.37 -7.98
N VAL A 255 -5.65 -9.10 -7.06
CA VAL A 255 -5.76 -9.52 -5.68
C VAL A 255 -5.70 -8.33 -4.72
N LEU A 256 -6.76 -8.10 -3.93
CA LEU A 256 -6.75 -7.16 -2.80
C LEU A 256 -6.41 -7.93 -1.52
N ASP A 257 -5.38 -7.52 -0.78
CA ASP A 257 -4.82 -8.26 0.35
C ASP A 257 -4.50 -7.31 1.52
N ASN A 258 -5.10 -7.54 2.70
CA ASN A 258 -4.72 -6.84 3.95
C ASN A 258 -3.98 -7.73 4.98
N GLY A 259 -3.58 -8.92 4.55
CA GLY A 259 -2.95 -9.97 5.35
C GLY A 259 -3.91 -10.80 6.21
N ARG A 260 -5.20 -10.49 6.25
CA ARG A 260 -6.24 -11.28 6.97
C ARG A 260 -7.33 -11.79 6.05
N ILE A 261 -7.75 -10.97 5.11
CA ILE A 261 -8.61 -11.34 4.00
C ILE A 261 -7.88 -11.00 2.70
N ARG A 262 -8.02 -11.89 1.73
CA ARG A 262 -7.54 -11.71 0.37
C ARG A 262 -8.70 -11.92 -0.57
N LEU A 263 -8.97 -10.97 -1.45
CA LEU A 263 -9.97 -11.09 -2.51
C LEU A 263 -9.26 -11.28 -3.83
N ARG A 264 -9.61 -12.34 -4.53
CA ARG A 264 -9.14 -12.71 -5.86
C ARG A 264 -10.26 -12.36 -6.84
N LEU A 265 -9.99 -11.40 -7.71
CA LEU A 265 -10.95 -10.83 -8.66
C LEU A 265 -10.53 -11.27 -10.06
N ASP A 266 -11.21 -12.29 -10.61
CA ASP A 266 -10.91 -12.84 -11.93
C ASP A 266 -11.99 -12.37 -12.92
N GLU A 267 -11.78 -11.18 -13.48
CA GLU A 267 -12.66 -10.61 -14.51
C GLU A 267 -12.72 -11.48 -15.78
N PRO A 268 -11.61 -12.00 -16.35
CA PRO A 268 -11.67 -12.88 -17.52
C PRO A 268 -12.48 -14.16 -17.33
N ALA A 269 -12.45 -14.76 -16.14
CA ALA A 269 -13.25 -15.94 -15.80
C ALA A 269 -14.65 -15.59 -15.27
N GLY A 270 -14.88 -14.32 -14.92
CA GLY A 270 -16.12 -13.84 -14.34
C GLY A 270 -16.37 -14.31 -12.91
N THR A 271 -15.30 -14.57 -12.15
CA THR A 271 -15.37 -15.16 -10.81
C THR A 271 -14.74 -14.30 -9.74
N LEU A 272 -15.13 -14.55 -8.49
CA LEU A 272 -14.56 -13.93 -7.30
C LEU A 272 -14.30 -15.03 -6.27
N GLU A 273 -13.11 -15.03 -5.70
CA GLU A 273 -12.76 -15.90 -4.57
C GLU A 273 -12.23 -15.07 -3.40
N ALA A 274 -12.44 -15.57 -2.19
CA ALA A 274 -11.87 -14.99 -0.99
C ALA A 274 -11.06 -16.02 -0.21
N GLU A 275 -9.95 -15.58 0.36
CA GLU A 275 -9.15 -16.37 1.28
C GLU A 275 -9.08 -15.63 2.63
N THR A 276 -9.09 -16.41 3.71
CA THR A 276 -8.90 -15.90 5.07
C THR A 276 -7.61 -16.47 5.65
N TRP A 277 -6.89 -15.65 6.39
CA TRP A 277 -5.64 -16.04 7.02
C TRP A 277 -5.90 -16.80 8.32
N ASP A 278 -5.37 -18.02 8.42
CA ASP A 278 -5.33 -18.80 9.65
C ASP A 278 -3.94 -18.73 10.27
N SER A 279 -3.79 -17.86 11.28
CA SER A 279 -2.53 -17.69 12.01
C SER A 279 -2.12 -18.92 12.84
N SER A 280 -3.03 -19.87 13.07
CA SER A 280 -2.70 -21.10 13.78
C SER A 280 -1.99 -22.13 12.91
N THR A 281 -2.20 -22.05 11.60
CA THR A 281 -1.59 -22.93 10.60
C THR A 281 -0.61 -22.20 9.68
N ASP A 282 -0.50 -20.87 9.78
CA ASP A 282 0.35 -20.02 8.94
C ASP A 282 -0.01 -20.20 7.46
N SER A 283 -1.32 -20.22 7.17
CA SER A 283 -1.84 -20.54 5.84
C SER A 283 -3.14 -19.83 5.49
N TRP A 284 -3.35 -19.63 4.20
CA TRP A 284 -4.60 -19.12 3.63
C TRP A 284 -5.62 -20.24 3.46
N THR A 285 -6.86 -19.97 3.86
CA THR A 285 -8.00 -20.87 3.68
C THR A 285 -9.05 -20.21 2.81
N THR A 286 -9.41 -20.86 1.71
CA THR A 286 -10.46 -20.44 0.79
C THR A 286 -11.83 -20.42 1.48
N VAL A 287 -12.62 -19.37 1.24
CA VAL A 287 -14.00 -19.22 1.75
C VAL A 287 -14.97 -20.01 0.89
N GLY A 288 -14.69 -20.14 -0.41
CA GLY A 288 -15.42 -21.00 -1.35
C GLY A 288 -16.39 -20.23 -2.24
N LEU A 289 -16.16 -18.93 -2.44
CA LEU A 289 -17.05 -18.09 -3.23
C LEU A 289 -17.08 -18.52 -4.70
N GLU A 290 -15.95 -18.91 -5.29
CA GLU A 290 -15.91 -19.38 -6.68
C GLU A 290 -16.72 -20.67 -6.84
N ALA A 291 -16.60 -21.59 -5.87
CA ALA A 291 -17.30 -22.87 -5.90
C ALA A 291 -18.82 -22.73 -5.67
N ASP A 292 -19.23 -21.76 -4.87
CA ASP A 292 -20.63 -21.49 -4.50
C ASP A 292 -21.27 -20.37 -5.35
N GLN A 293 -20.60 -19.91 -6.41
CA GLN A 293 -21.07 -18.85 -7.29
C GLN A 293 -22.44 -19.20 -7.92
N PRO A 294 -23.47 -18.33 -7.74
CA PRO A 294 -24.76 -18.52 -8.39
C PRO A 294 -24.62 -18.45 -9.92
N SER A 295 -25.32 -19.31 -10.65
CA SER A 295 -25.31 -19.28 -12.13
C SER A 295 -25.92 -18.01 -12.74
N SER A 296 -26.61 -17.21 -11.92
CA SER A 296 -27.21 -15.93 -12.28
C SER A 296 -26.24 -14.76 -12.14
N VAL A 297 -25.08 -14.95 -11.51
CA VAL A 297 -24.13 -13.88 -11.16
C VAL A 297 -22.77 -14.13 -11.80
N GLU A 298 -22.21 -13.11 -12.43
CA GLU A 298 -20.86 -13.10 -13.01
C GLU A 298 -20.15 -11.79 -12.64
N LEU A 299 -18.86 -11.85 -12.28
CA LEU A 299 -18.04 -10.64 -12.15
C LEU A 299 -17.77 -10.09 -13.56
N PHE A 300 -18.26 -8.89 -13.86
CA PHE A 300 -18.20 -8.34 -15.20
C PHE A 300 -17.01 -7.39 -15.42
N ASP A 301 -16.63 -6.62 -14.40
CA ASP A 301 -15.62 -5.56 -14.53
C ASP A 301 -15.05 -5.21 -13.15
N VAL A 302 -13.75 -4.92 -13.12
CA VAL A 302 -13.02 -4.52 -11.91
C VAL A 302 -12.31 -3.18 -12.13
N ASP A 303 -12.74 -2.15 -11.41
CA ASP A 303 -12.12 -0.82 -11.45
C ASP A 303 -11.43 -0.51 -10.12
N LEU A 304 -10.11 -0.31 -10.12
CA LEU A 304 -9.41 0.17 -8.92
C LEU A 304 -9.74 1.64 -8.65
N MET A 305 -10.28 1.94 -7.48
CA MET A 305 -10.67 3.30 -7.08
C MET A 305 -9.60 4.01 -6.25
N ASP A 306 -8.96 3.28 -5.34
CA ASP A 306 -7.95 3.79 -4.44
C ASP A 306 -6.96 2.67 -4.07
N VAL A 307 -5.68 2.98 -4.14
CA VAL A 307 -4.59 2.08 -3.75
C VAL A 307 -3.80 2.79 -2.67
N ALA A 308 -3.90 2.32 -1.42
CA ALA A 308 -3.33 3.00 -0.29
C ALA A 308 -2.91 2.06 0.84
N MET A 309 -2.04 2.53 1.72
CA MET A 309 -1.43 1.70 2.77
C MET A 309 -2.42 1.14 3.82
N VAL A 310 -3.58 1.78 4.02
CA VAL A 310 -4.53 1.42 5.11
C VAL A 310 -5.86 0.90 4.58
N CYS A 311 -6.24 1.30 3.38
CA CYS A 311 -7.55 1.08 2.82
C CYS A 311 -7.42 1.00 1.31
N ASP A 312 -7.66 -0.17 0.74
CA ASP A 312 -7.75 -0.35 -0.71
C ASP A 312 -9.21 -0.40 -1.13
N ARG A 313 -9.51 0.12 -2.33
CA ARG A 313 -10.88 0.19 -2.85
C ARG A 313 -10.94 -0.18 -4.32
N ALA A 314 -11.92 -1.01 -4.64
CA ALA A 314 -12.29 -1.33 -6.01
C ALA A 314 -13.81 -1.16 -6.19
N GLN A 315 -14.22 -0.78 -7.39
CA GLN A 315 -15.59 -0.89 -7.85
C GLN A 315 -15.68 -2.19 -8.65
N LEU A 316 -16.61 -3.05 -8.25
CA LEU A 316 -16.90 -4.32 -8.88
C LEU A 316 -18.24 -4.19 -9.58
N THR A 317 -18.28 -4.45 -10.88
CA THR A 317 -19.54 -4.56 -11.60
C THR A 317 -19.87 -6.04 -11.77
N PHE A 318 -21.08 -6.42 -11.41
CA PHE A 318 -21.59 -7.78 -11.59
C PHE A 318 -22.67 -7.81 -12.67
N ASP A 319 -22.66 -8.81 -13.53
CA ASP A 319 -23.82 -9.16 -14.35
C ASP A 319 -24.72 -10.11 -13.54
N VAL A 320 -25.95 -9.69 -13.28
CA VAL A 320 -26.97 -10.49 -12.60
C VAL A 320 -28.16 -10.71 -13.55
N ASP A 321 -28.28 -11.92 -14.11
CA ASP A 321 -29.30 -12.30 -15.11
C ASP A 321 -29.38 -11.35 -16.33
N GLY A 322 -28.24 -10.86 -16.81
CA GLY A 322 -28.13 -9.93 -17.94
C GLY A 322 -28.29 -8.46 -17.56
N SER A 323 -28.28 -8.12 -16.26
CA SER A 323 -28.37 -6.75 -15.74
C SER A 323 -27.15 -6.42 -14.90
N LEU A 324 -26.46 -5.33 -15.25
CA LEU A 324 -25.29 -4.88 -14.51
C LEU A 324 -25.68 -4.23 -13.18
N PHE A 325 -24.95 -4.55 -12.11
CA PHE A 325 -25.07 -3.94 -10.79
C PHE A 325 -23.70 -3.69 -10.19
N ALA A 326 -23.41 -2.45 -9.79
CA ALA A 326 -22.10 -2.07 -9.23
C ALA A 326 -22.07 -2.09 -7.69
N LEU A 327 -20.97 -2.55 -7.12
CA LEU A 327 -20.65 -2.48 -5.69
C LEU A 327 -19.22 -2.00 -5.49
N ASN A 328 -19.00 -1.12 -4.51
CA ASN A 328 -17.65 -0.80 -4.09
C ASN A 328 -17.21 -1.77 -2.99
N ALA A 329 -16.09 -2.46 -3.20
CA ALA A 329 -15.41 -3.29 -2.22
C ALA A 329 -14.31 -2.47 -1.53
N ILE A 330 -14.26 -2.53 -0.19
CA ILE A 330 -13.32 -1.79 0.63
C ILE A 330 -12.61 -2.78 1.56
N VAL A 331 -11.29 -2.81 1.48
CA VAL A 331 -10.44 -3.70 2.28
C VAL A 331 -9.58 -2.84 3.20
N ASN A 332 -9.89 -2.91 4.50
CA ASN A 332 -9.23 -2.12 5.54
C ASN A 332 -8.17 -2.92 6.29
N ARG A 333 -7.06 -2.29 6.65
CA ARG A 333 -5.99 -2.91 7.43
C ARG A 333 -6.52 -3.51 8.73
N GLY A 334 -6.26 -4.81 8.95
CA GLY A 334 -6.64 -5.52 10.17
C GLY A 334 -8.09 -5.98 10.24
N HIS A 335 -8.89 -5.76 9.20
CA HIS A 335 -10.24 -6.32 9.12
C HIS A 335 -10.22 -7.73 8.54
N ASP A 336 -11.14 -8.59 8.96
CA ASP A 336 -11.32 -9.95 8.44
C ASP A 336 -12.50 -10.08 7.45
N ALA A 337 -13.20 -8.97 7.21
CA ALA A 337 -14.32 -8.89 6.29
C ALA A 337 -14.19 -7.65 5.37
N VAL A 338 -14.81 -7.75 4.20
CA VAL A 338 -14.86 -6.68 3.19
C VAL A 338 -16.06 -5.79 3.46
N GLN A 339 -15.86 -4.48 3.42
CA GLN A 339 -16.98 -3.55 3.44
C GLN A 339 -17.48 -3.33 2.01
N PHE A 340 -18.73 -3.72 1.75
CA PHE A 340 -19.41 -3.45 0.49
C PHE A 340 -20.34 -2.25 0.62
N THR A 341 -20.45 -1.44 -0.42
CA THR A 341 -21.42 -0.33 -0.45
C THR A 341 -21.92 -0.09 -1.85
N ILE A 342 -23.18 0.31 -1.97
CA ILE A 342 -23.76 0.76 -3.23
C ILE A 342 -23.12 2.12 -3.60
N PRO A 343 -22.51 2.28 -4.79
CA PRO A 343 -21.94 3.54 -5.22
C PRO A 343 -23.04 4.58 -5.50
N ALA A 344 -22.71 5.87 -5.43
CA ALA A 344 -23.69 6.96 -5.57
C ALA A 344 -24.44 7.01 -6.93
N GLY A 345 -23.95 6.32 -7.96
CA GLY A 345 -24.58 6.21 -9.28
C GLY A 345 -25.47 4.97 -9.45
N GLU A 346 -25.44 4.04 -8.50
CA GLU A 346 -26.22 2.80 -8.51
C GLU A 346 -27.42 2.93 -7.56
N SER A 347 -28.49 2.17 -7.83
CA SER A 347 -29.68 2.19 -6.97
C SER A 347 -29.99 0.80 -6.45
N GLY A 348 -30.08 0.69 -5.11
CA GLY A 348 -30.44 -0.56 -4.46
C GLY A 348 -31.90 -0.99 -4.65
N PRO A 349 -32.27 -2.17 -4.12
CA PRO A 349 -31.45 -3.05 -3.28
C PRO A 349 -30.43 -3.86 -4.09
N ILE A 350 -29.40 -4.40 -3.40
CA ILE A 350 -28.50 -5.40 -3.98
C ILE A 350 -29.34 -6.62 -4.41
N PRO A 351 -29.13 -7.19 -5.62
CA PRO A 351 -29.79 -8.42 -6.03
C PRO A 351 -29.57 -9.56 -5.03
N THR A 352 -30.62 -10.30 -4.69
CA THR A 352 -30.59 -11.29 -3.59
C THR A 352 -29.56 -12.39 -3.79
N ASP A 353 -29.36 -12.85 -5.02
CA ASP A 353 -28.35 -13.89 -5.32
C ASP A 353 -26.93 -13.36 -5.10
N LEU A 354 -26.66 -12.11 -5.51
CA LEU A 354 -25.39 -11.42 -5.29
C LEU A 354 -25.16 -11.15 -3.80
N GLU A 355 -26.18 -10.68 -3.08
CA GLU A 355 -26.13 -10.46 -1.63
C GLU A 355 -25.81 -11.77 -0.89
N SER A 356 -26.54 -12.85 -1.17
CA SER A 356 -26.34 -14.15 -0.51
C SER A 356 -24.96 -14.73 -0.81
N TRP A 357 -24.44 -14.47 -2.02
CA TRP A 357 -23.12 -14.93 -2.43
C TRP A 357 -21.99 -14.19 -1.71
N LEU A 358 -22.10 -12.87 -1.52
CA LEU A 358 -21.07 -12.06 -0.85
C LEU A 358 -21.17 -12.08 0.69
N GLU A 359 -22.30 -12.47 1.26
CA GLU A 359 -22.55 -12.52 2.71
C GLU A 359 -21.42 -13.17 3.54
N PRO A 360 -20.79 -14.29 3.12
CA PRO A 360 -19.74 -14.95 3.91
C PRO A 360 -18.50 -14.09 4.17
N ILE A 361 -18.26 -13.06 3.36
CA ILE A 361 -17.10 -12.16 3.46
C ILE A 361 -17.48 -10.72 3.76
N ALA A 362 -18.78 -10.40 3.78
CA ALA A 362 -19.26 -9.05 3.95
C ALA A 362 -19.21 -8.61 5.42
N SER A 363 -18.69 -7.41 5.66
CA SER A 363 -18.75 -6.75 6.96
C SER A 363 -20.19 -6.34 7.28
N THR A 364 -20.58 -6.52 8.53
CA THR A 364 -21.87 -6.06 9.06
C THR A 364 -21.87 -4.56 9.43
N SER A 365 -20.70 -3.91 9.41
CA SER A 365 -20.52 -2.51 9.78
C SER A 365 -20.94 -1.57 8.65
N VAL A 366 -21.87 -0.66 8.97
CA VAL A 366 -22.34 0.41 8.06
C VAL A 366 -21.51 1.70 8.19
N VAL A 367 -20.37 1.65 8.89
CA VAL A 367 -19.46 2.80 9.04
C VAL A 367 -18.06 2.40 8.62
N ASP A 368 -17.51 3.15 7.67
CA ASP A 368 -16.11 3.04 7.22
C ASP A 368 -15.30 4.14 7.88
N ALA A 369 -14.20 3.78 8.55
CA ALA A 369 -13.26 4.73 9.13
C ALA A 369 -12.58 5.60 8.07
N ASN A 370 -12.46 5.09 6.82
CA ASN A 370 -11.92 5.78 5.66
C ASN A 370 -10.60 6.49 6.01
N ALA A 371 -9.72 5.74 6.66
CA ALA A 371 -8.53 6.26 7.29
C ALA A 371 -7.36 6.35 6.32
N ALA A 372 -6.61 7.46 6.38
CA ALA A 372 -5.42 7.69 5.57
C ALA A 372 -4.15 7.68 6.43
N LYS A 373 -3.06 7.11 5.91
CA LYS A 373 -1.74 7.11 6.56
C LYS A 373 -0.94 8.32 6.12
N THR A 374 -0.41 9.08 7.07
CA THR A 374 0.32 10.33 6.82
C THR A 374 1.40 10.57 7.90
N LEU A 375 2.01 11.75 7.91
CA LEU A 375 2.95 12.21 8.94
C LEU A 375 2.42 13.43 9.68
N VAL A 376 2.65 13.49 10.98
CA VAL A 376 2.40 14.68 11.82
C VAL A 376 3.73 15.17 12.38
N ALA A 377 4.03 16.46 12.20
CA ALA A 377 5.31 17.01 12.61
C ALA A 377 5.42 17.04 14.14
N ARG A 378 6.54 16.59 14.70
CA ARG A 378 6.72 16.53 16.16
C ARG A 378 6.62 17.88 16.83
N ASN A 379 6.99 18.96 16.13
CA ASN A 379 6.87 20.33 16.64
C ASN A 379 5.41 20.75 16.88
N GLU A 380 4.45 20.23 16.11
CA GLU A 380 3.02 20.46 16.30
C GLU A 380 2.48 19.71 17.54
N VAL A 381 3.18 18.65 17.96
CA VAL A 381 2.83 17.83 19.13
C VAL A 381 3.70 18.17 20.36
N ARG A 382 4.68 19.07 20.25
CA ARG A 382 5.57 19.47 21.37
C ARG A 382 4.87 20.52 22.24
N ARG A 383 5.15 20.49 23.55
CA ARG A 383 4.75 21.52 24.51
C ARG A 383 5.86 22.52 24.75
#